data_AF-A0A178V6T3-F1
#
_entry.id   AF-A0A178V6T3-F1
#
_cell.length_a   1.000
_cell.length_b   1.000
_cell.length_c   1.000
_cell.angle_alpha   90.00
_cell.angle_beta   90.00
_cell.angle_gamma   90.00
#
_symmetry.space_group_name_H-M   'P 1'
#
loop_
_entity.id
_entity.type
_entity.pdbx_description
1 polymer ?
#
loop_
_entity_poly.entity_id
_entity_poly.type
_entity_poly.pdbx_seq_one_letter_code
_entity_poly.pdbx_strand_id
1 'polypeptide(L)'
;MADPRMRSAAKRRGVEITSLSRSIKASDFREFDLILAMDEQNKEDILKAYSVWKVKLMCSYCKKHNDKFVPDPYYGGAQGFEKVLDLLENACESLLDSIRVES
;
A
#
# COMPACT_ATOMS: atom_id res chain seq x y z
N MET A 1 -15.74 5.98 4.09
CA MET A 1 -15.71 4.64 3.45
C MET A 1 -14.81 4.73 2.22
N ALA A 2 -14.14 3.64 1.83
CA ALA A 2 -13.28 3.62 0.63
C ALA A 2 -14.06 3.92 -0.67
N ASP A 3 -13.36 4.40 -1.69
CA ASP A 3 -13.95 4.76 -2.99
C ASP A 3 -14.73 3.58 -3.60
N PRO A 4 -15.96 3.80 -4.11
CA PRO A 4 -16.79 2.73 -4.68
C PRO A 4 -16.14 1.95 -5.82
N ARG A 5 -15.29 2.58 -6.64
CA ARG A 5 -14.59 1.93 -7.76
C ARG A 5 -13.53 0.97 -7.26
N MET A 6 -12.77 1.37 -6.24
CA MET A 6 -11.80 0.49 -5.58
C MET A 6 -12.50 -0.70 -4.92
N ARG A 7 -13.60 -0.43 -4.20
CA ARG A 7 -14.43 -1.50 -3.60
C ARG A 7 -14.98 -2.46 -4.65
N SER A 8 -15.44 -1.95 -5.79
CA SER A 8 -15.96 -2.75 -6.90
C SER A 8 -14.86 -3.61 -7.53
N ALA A 9 -13.67 -3.05 -7.77
CA ALA A 9 -12.53 -3.77 -8.29
C ALA A 9 -12.04 -4.87 -7.34
N ALA A 10 -11.84 -4.56 -6.07
CA ALA A 10 -11.44 -5.53 -5.05
C ALA A 10 -12.48 -6.66 -4.89
N LYS A 11 -13.78 -6.32 -4.92
CA LYS A 11 -14.85 -7.32 -4.82
C LYS A 11 -14.83 -8.33 -5.98
N ARG A 12 -14.46 -7.90 -7.19
CA ARG A 12 -14.27 -8.83 -8.33
C ARG A 12 -13.16 -9.86 -8.08
N ARG A 13 -12.20 -9.53 -7.20
CA ARG A 13 -11.10 -10.40 -6.78
C ARG A 13 -11.38 -11.16 -5.47
N GLY A 14 -12.62 -11.12 -4.98
CA GLY A 14 -13.01 -11.77 -3.73
C GLY A 14 -12.57 -11.03 -2.45
N VAL A 15 -12.11 -9.78 -2.57
CA VAL A 15 -11.66 -8.96 -1.44
C VAL A 15 -12.74 -7.94 -1.07
N GLU A 16 -13.21 -8.00 0.18
CA GLU A 16 -14.13 -7.00 0.72
C GLU A 16 -13.36 -5.88 1.45
N ILE A 17 -13.44 -4.65 0.93
CA ILE A 17 -12.84 -3.48 1.58
C ILE A 17 -13.85 -2.85 2.54
N THR A 18 -13.56 -2.97 3.84
CA THR A 18 -14.35 -2.41 4.94
C THR A 18 -13.68 -1.21 5.62
N SER A 19 -12.51 -0.78 5.13
CA SER A 19 -11.67 0.24 5.76
C SER A 19 -12.33 1.62 5.86
N LEU A 20 -12.04 2.31 6.97
CA LEU A 20 -12.32 3.73 7.17
C LEU A 20 -11.01 4.51 7.16
N SER A 21 -10.99 5.65 6.46
CA SER A 21 -9.82 6.52 6.41
C SER A 21 -9.52 7.08 7.80
N ARG A 22 -8.23 7.09 8.17
CA ARG A 22 -7.71 7.76 9.36
C ARG A 22 -6.34 8.34 9.05
N SER A 23 -5.97 9.41 9.76
CA SER A 23 -4.61 9.92 9.72
C SER A 23 -3.64 8.98 10.45
N ILE A 24 -2.38 8.99 10.00
CA ILE A 24 -1.27 8.40 10.74
C ILE A 24 -1.03 9.21 12.02
N LYS A 25 -0.64 8.55 13.11
CA LYS A 25 -0.34 9.15 14.42
C LYS A 25 1.03 8.67 14.92
N ALA A 26 1.65 9.45 15.80
CA ALA A 26 2.96 9.12 16.37
C ALA A 26 3.02 7.75 17.08
N SER A 27 1.90 7.26 17.63
CA SER A 27 1.88 5.95 18.28
C SER A 27 1.94 4.78 17.29
N ASP A 28 1.57 5.00 16.01
CA ASP A 28 1.65 3.95 14.98
C ASP A 28 3.11 3.44 14.83
N PHE A 29 4.12 4.31 14.95
CA PHE A 29 5.55 3.93 14.84
C PHE A 29 6.07 3.08 16.02
N ARG A 30 5.30 2.99 17.10
CA ARG A 30 5.57 2.10 18.24
C ARG A 30 4.73 0.83 18.18
N GLU A 31 3.52 0.93 17.63
CA GLU A 31 2.55 -0.18 17.54
C GLU A 31 2.83 -1.12 16.36
N PHE A 32 3.42 -0.61 15.28
CA PHE A 32 3.69 -1.38 14.05
C PHE A 32 5.20 -1.51 13.78
N ASP A 33 5.62 -2.73 13.45
CA ASP A 33 7.02 -3.01 13.07
C ASP A 33 7.37 -2.47 11.68
N LEU A 34 6.37 -2.43 10.78
CA LEU A 34 6.52 -2.05 9.39
C LEU A 34 5.39 -1.11 8.95
N ILE A 35 5.76 0.02 8.35
CA ILE A 35 4.84 0.96 7.72
C ILE A 35 5.19 1.07 6.23
N LEU A 36 4.19 0.84 5.38
CA LEU A 36 4.34 0.83 3.93
C LEU A 36 3.61 2.04 3.32
N ALA A 37 4.37 2.90 2.66
CA ALA A 37 3.85 4.01 1.86
C ALA A 37 3.53 3.54 0.43
N MET A 38 2.46 4.07 -0.15
CA MET A 38 2.03 3.69 -1.51
C MET A 38 2.91 4.35 -2.58
N ASP A 39 3.33 5.59 -2.34
CA ASP A 39 4.22 6.36 -3.21
C ASP A 39 5.30 7.11 -2.42
N GLU A 40 6.21 7.78 -3.14
CA GLU A 40 7.28 8.58 -2.53
C GLU A 40 6.77 9.81 -1.80
N GLN A 41 5.67 10.42 -2.26
CA GLN A 41 5.10 11.60 -1.60
C GLN A 41 4.58 11.25 -0.20
N ASN A 42 3.82 10.15 -0.07
CA ASN A 42 3.36 9.62 1.20
C ASN A 42 4.54 9.35 2.14
N LYS A 43 5.60 8.73 1.61
CA LYS A 43 6.81 8.45 2.39
C LYS A 43 7.45 9.73 2.88
N GLU A 44 7.72 10.68 1.99
CA GLU A 44 8.31 11.97 2.34
C GLU A 44 7.49 12.73 3.38
N ASP A 45 6.16 12.77 3.22
CA ASP A 45 5.26 13.46 4.14
C ASP A 45 5.33 12.86 5.53
N ILE A 46 5.37 11.52 5.63
CA ILE A 46 5.53 10.83 6.91
C ILE A 46 6.89 11.12 7.54
N LEU A 47 7.98 11.04 6.76
CA LEU A 47 9.34 11.27 7.25
C LEU A 47 9.49 12.72 7.76
N LYS A 48 8.96 13.69 7.02
CA LYS A 48 8.96 15.13 7.41
C LYS A 48 8.15 15.36 8.67
N ALA A 49 6.97 14.75 8.80
CA ALA A 49 6.08 14.99 9.93
C ALA A 49 6.56 14.34 11.24
N TYR A 50 7.20 13.16 11.18
CA TYR A 50 7.49 12.36 12.37
C TYR A 50 8.97 12.13 12.66
N SER A 51 9.88 12.55 11.76
CA SER A 51 11.34 12.35 11.92
C SER A 51 11.71 10.89 12.21
N VAL A 52 11.05 9.97 11.52
CA VAL A 52 11.23 8.51 11.64
C VAL A 52 11.97 7.95 10.42
N TRP A 53 12.38 6.69 10.47
CA TRP A 53 13.05 5.97 9.37
C TRP A 53 12.41 4.63 8.99
N LYS A 54 11.34 4.21 9.67
CA LYS A 54 10.72 2.87 9.52
C LYS A 54 9.72 2.75 8.36
N VAL A 55 9.79 3.64 7.37
CA VAL A 55 8.82 3.70 6.27
C VAL A 55 9.46 3.19 4.99
N LYS A 56 8.88 2.12 4.41
CA LYS A 56 9.28 1.58 3.11
C LYS A 56 8.19 1.80 2.08
N LEU A 57 8.52 1.68 0.80
CA LEU A 57 7.51 1.72 -0.27
C LEU A 57 6.88 0.35 -0.43
N MET A 58 5.58 0.29 -0.71
CA MET A 58 4.89 -0.95 -1.03
C MET A 58 5.54 -1.65 -2.23
N CYS A 59 5.85 -0.89 -3.27
CA CYS A 59 6.48 -1.42 -4.47
C CYS A 59 7.92 -1.92 -4.26
N SER A 60 8.58 -1.65 -3.11
CA SER A 60 9.89 -2.29 -2.84
C SER A 60 9.77 -3.80 -2.62
N TYR A 61 8.55 -4.30 -2.43
CA TYR A 61 8.26 -5.73 -2.33
C TYR A 61 7.75 -6.33 -3.65
N CYS A 62 7.49 -5.53 -4.69
CA CYS A 62 7.13 -6.07 -6.00
C CYS A 62 8.29 -6.88 -6.60
N LYS A 63 8.00 -8.11 -7.05
CA LYS A 63 8.97 -8.99 -7.74
C LYS A 63 8.63 -9.17 -9.22
N LYS A 64 7.34 -9.10 -9.58
CA LYS A 64 6.84 -9.32 -10.94
C LYS A 64 6.59 -8.00 -11.69
N HIS A 65 6.70 -6.87 -11.00
CA HIS A 65 6.50 -5.53 -11.54
C HIS A 65 7.70 -4.63 -11.24
N ASN A 66 8.08 -3.80 -12.22
CA ASN A 66 9.17 -2.84 -12.10
C ASN A 66 8.70 -1.43 -11.69
N ASP A 67 7.40 -1.27 -11.42
CA ASP A 67 6.82 -0.01 -10.94
C ASP A 67 7.47 0.39 -9.61
N LYS A 68 7.91 1.64 -9.49
CA LYS A 68 8.60 2.14 -8.29
C LYS A 68 7.66 2.59 -7.18
N PHE A 69 6.40 2.84 -7.52
CA PHE A 69 5.35 3.32 -6.64
C PHE A 69 3.99 2.82 -7.13
N VAL A 70 3.00 2.79 -6.24
CA VAL A 70 1.61 2.48 -6.58
C VAL A 70 1.01 3.76 -7.16
N PRO A 71 0.54 3.77 -8.42
CA PRO A 71 -0.01 4.96 -9.03
C PRO A 71 -1.36 5.32 -8.42
N ASP A 72 -1.70 6.60 -8.41
CA ASP A 72 -3.05 7.04 -8.06
C ASP A 72 -4.06 6.50 -9.11
N PRO A 73 -5.05 5.70 -8.69
CA PRO A 73 -5.99 5.07 -9.62
C PRO A 73 -6.97 6.05 -10.27
N TYR A 74 -7.13 7.27 -9.73
CA TYR A 74 -8.18 8.20 -10.15
C TYR A 74 -7.97 8.79 -11.54
N TYR A 75 -6.75 8.76 -12.06
CA TYR A 75 -6.41 9.28 -13.39
C TYR A 75 -6.46 8.22 -14.50
N GLY A 76 -6.59 6.93 -14.15
CA GLY A 76 -6.53 5.80 -15.09
C GLY A 76 -7.88 5.17 -15.46
N GLY A 77 -9.00 5.80 -15.09
CA GLY A 77 -10.33 5.20 -15.24
C GLY A 77 -10.46 3.88 -14.47
N ALA A 78 -11.30 2.96 -14.94
CA ALA A 78 -11.51 1.67 -14.27
C ALA A 78 -10.24 0.79 -14.24
N GLN A 79 -9.38 0.88 -15.26
CA GLN A 79 -8.14 0.11 -15.35
C GLN A 79 -7.09 0.58 -14.33
N GLY A 80 -7.12 1.84 -13.90
CA GLY A 80 -6.25 2.35 -12.84
C GLY A 80 -6.41 1.58 -11.53
N PHE A 81 -7.66 1.26 -11.15
CA PHE A 81 -7.96 0.48 -9.95
C PHE A 81 -7.47 -0.97 -10.05
N GLU A 82 -7.59 -1.59 -11.23
CA GLU A 82 -7.07 -2.96 -11.46
C GLU A 82 -5.55 -2.97 -11.36
N LYS A 83 -4.86 -2.01 -11.98
CA LYS A 83 -3.40 -1.91 -11.91
C LYS A 83 -2.90 -1.72 -10.47
N VAL A 84 -3.60 -0.92 -9.65
CA VAL A 84 -3.27 -0.79 -8.23
C VAL A 84 -3.38 -2.14 -7.52
N LEU A 85 -4.47 -2.88 -7.74
CA LEU A 85 -4.65 -4.19 -7.11
C LEU A 85 -3.61 -5.21 -7.57
N ASP A 86 -3.20 -5.21 -8.84
CA ASP A 86 -2.13 -6.09 -9.35
C ASP A 86 -0.81 -5.86 -8.62
N LEU A 87 -0.43 -4.60 -8.43
CA LEU A 87 0.78 -4.24 -7.70
C LEU A 87 0.69 -4.64 -6.22
N LEU A 88 -0.47 -4.41 -5.59
CA LEU A 88 -0.67 -4.76 -4.18
C LEU A 88 -0.64 -6.27 -3.96
N GLU A 89 -1.28 -7.06 -4.82
CA GLU A 89 -1.26 -8.52 -4.73
C GLU A 89 0.15 -9.07 -4.88
N ASN A 90 0.92 -8.58 -5.85
CA ASN A 90 2.30 -9.04 -6.03
C ASN A 90 3.21 -8.63 -4.87
N ALA A 91 3.11 -7.38 -4.40
CA ALA A 91 3.90 -6.91 -3.27
C ALA A 91 3.53 -7.66 -1.97
N CYS A 92 2.25 -7.92 -1.71
CA CYS A 92 1.81 -8.68 -0.54
C CYS A 92 2.31 -10.13 -0.54
N GLU A 93 2.25 -10.82 -1.69
CA GLU A 93 2.78 -12.19 -1.84
C GLU A 93 4.26 -12.24 -1.46
N SER A 94 5.05 -11.35 -2.03
CA SER A 94 6.50 -11.25 -1.78
C SER A 94 6.84 -10.78 -0.37
N LEU A 95 6.06 -9.85 0.19
CA LEU A 95 6.20 -9.40 1.56
C LEU A 95 5.98 -10.55 2.54
N LEU A 96 4.92 -11.35 2.34
CA LEU A 96 4.63 -12.50 3.18
C LEU A 96 5.78 -13.51 3.17
N ASP A 97 6.38 -13.77 2.00
CA ASP A 97 7.56 -14.62 1.90
C ASP A 97 8.74 -14.06 2.71
N SER A 98 9.01 -12.75 2.63
CA SER A 98 10.10 -12.13 3.39
C SER A 98 9.91 -12.25 4.91
N ILE A 99 8.68 -12.04 5.40
CA ILE A 99 8.38 -12.11 6.83
C ILE A 99 8.52 -13.56 7.35
N ARG A 100 8.11 -14.55 6.54
CA ARG A 100 8.21 -15.97 6.91
C ARG A 100 9.66 -16.48 6.97
N VAL A 101 10.56 -15.90 6.20
CA VAL A 101 11.99 -16.25 6.23
C VAL A 101 12.71 -15.64 7.44
N GLU A 102 12.21 -14.51 7.94
CA GLU A 102 12.75 -13.81 9.11
C GLU A 102 12.25 -14.39 10.45
N SER A 103 11.30 -15.34 10.43
CA SER A 103 10.72 -16.02 11.61
C SER A 103 11.37 -17.37 11.89
#